data_AF-A0A6G0W6L4-F1
#
_entry.id   AF-A0A6G0W6L4-F1
#
_cell.length_a   1.000
_cell.length_b   1.000
_cell.length_c   1.000
_cell.angle_alpha   90.00
_cell.angle_beta   90.00
_cell.angle_gamma   90.00
#
_symmetry.space_group_name_H-M   'P 1'
#
loop_
_entity.id
_entity.type
_entity.pdbx_description
1 polymer ?
#
loop_
_entity_poly.entity_id
_entity_poly.type
_entity_poly.pdbx_seq_one_letter_code
_entity_poly.pdbx_strand_id
1 'polypeptide(L)'
;MNASDMAIYQTTYLYVADAAAHCIRRVAFRTGAVDVFAGSCGVAGYMDGAAASSLWNGPSGIAVDYYGVVYVSDTGNHAVRKIDGTTVSTLVGTGSPGNVDGIQGATLNSPGGLAINAQLPWKTSPTSYFGLYVADTGNQCIRLITMR
;
A
#
# COMPACT_ATOMS: atom_id res chain seq x y z
N MET A 1 -10.56 -13.70 -7.81
CA MET A 1 -9.97 -12.40 -7.48
C MET A 1 -11.09 -11.57 -6.89
N ASN A 2 -11.02 -11.27 -5.60
CA ASN A 2 -11.95 -10.33 -4.96
C ASN A 2 -11.15 -9.06 -4.73
N ALA A 3 -10.90 -8.35 -5.83
CA ALA A 3 -10.17 -7.10 -5.82
C ALA A 3 -10.92 -6.07 -4.97
N SER A 4 -10.25 -5.50 -4.00
CA SER A 4 -10.79 -4.42 -3.17
C SER A 4 -10.48 -3.04 -3.73
N ASP A 5 -9.33 -2.90 -4.41
CA ASP A 5 -8.86 -1.66 -5.03
C ASP A 5 -7.79 -1.96 -6.09
N MET A 6 -7.56 -1.00 -7.00
CA MET A 6 -6.57 -1.14 -8.07
C MET A 6 -5.87 0.18 -8.40
N ALA A 7 -4.58 0.11 -8.75
CA ALA A 7 -3.77 1.27 -9.13
C ALA A 7 -3.00 1.02 -10.43
N ILE A 8 -3.02 2.00 -11.33
CA ILE A 8 -2.32 1.93 -12.63
C ILE A 8 -0.91 2.51 -12.48
N TYR A 9 0.09 1.77 -12.95
CA TYR A 9 1.45 2.28 -13.11
C TYR A 9 1.81 2.44 -14.59
N GLN A 10 1.84 3.71 -15.01
CA GLN A 10 2.13 4.11 -16.38
C GLN A 10 1.28 3.31 -17.39
N THR A 11 1.87 2.88 -18.50
CA THR A 11 1.20 2.07 -19.54
C THR A 11 1.58 0.59 -19.47
N THR A 12 2.13 0.13 -18.34
CA THR A 12 2.71 -1.21 -18.23
C THR A 12 1.85 -2.17 -17.41
N TYR A 13 1.43 -1.75 -16.21
CA TYR A 13 0.81 -2.65 -15.23
C TYR A 13 -0.36 -2.01 -14.48
N LEU A 14 -1.34 -2.86 -14.15
CA LEU A 14 -2.35 -2.61 -13.12
C LEU A 14 -1.99 -3.42 -11.88
N TYR A 15 -1.80 -2.76 -10.75
CA TYR A 15 -1.67 -3.41 -9.45
C TYR A 15 -3.04 -3.56 -8.78
N VAL A 16 -3.26 -4.69 -8.13
CA VAL A 16 -4.54 -5.04 -7.53
C VAL A 16 -4.32 -5.54 -6.11
N ALA A 17 -5.02 -4.93 -5.14
CA ALA A 17 -5.13 -5.48 -3.81
C ALA A 17 -6.21 -6.59 -3.81
N ASP A 18 -5.79 -7.85 -3.67
CA ASP A 18 -6.72 -9.00 -3.62
C ASP A 18 -6.96 -9.36 -2.14
N ALA A 19 -7.82 -8.57 -1.49
CA ALA A 19 -8.05 -8.62 -0.05
C ALA A 19 -8.36 -10.03 0.45
N ALA A 20 -9.26 -10.74 -0.24
CA ALA A 20 -9.67 -12.09 0.16
C ALA A 20 -8.55 -13.14 -0.04
N ALA A 21 -7.60 -12.87 -0.92
CA ALA A 21 -6.47 -13.76 -1.16
C ALA A 21 -5.22 -13.37 -0.35
N HIS A 22 -5.26 -12.30 0.45
CA HIS A 22 -4.13 -11.87 1.28
C HIS A 22 -2.84 -11.63 0.47
N CYS A 23 -2.96 -11.11 -0.75
CA CYS A 23 -1.82 -10.84 -1.61
C CYS A 23 -2.08 -9.69 -2.60
N ILE A 24 -1.00 -9.18 -3.20
CA ILE A 24 -1.02 -8.15 -4.21
C ILE A 24 -0.78 -8.79 -5.56
N ARG A 25 -1.67 -8.53 -6.51
CA ARG A 25 -1.57 -9.01 -7.88
C ARG A 25 -1.15 -7.90 -8.81
N ARG A 26 -0.62 -8.30 -9.96
CA ARG A 26 -0.32 -7.41 -11.07
C ARG A 26 -0.91 -7.99 -12.34
N VAL A 27 -1.41 -7.11 -13.20
CA VAL A 27 -1.93 -7.44 -14.53
C VAL A 27 -1.13 -6.69 -15.58
N ALA A 28 -0.58 -7.41 -16.55
CA ALA A 28 0.14 -6.82 -17.68
C ALA A 28 -0.84 -6.31 -18.74
N PHE A 29 -0.82 -5.02 -19.08
CA PHE A 29 -1.80 -4.47 -20.02
C PHE A 29 -1.72 -5.03 -21.44
N ARG A 30 -0.51 -5.39 -21.91
CA ARG A 30 -0.34 -5.88 -23.29
C ARG A 30 -0.89 -7.29 -23.49
N THR A 31 -0.91 -8.11 -22.44
CA THR A 31 -1.20 -9.55 -22.56
C THR A 31 -2.39 -9.99 -21.71
N GLY A 32 -2.82 -9.19 -20.74
CA GLY A 32 -3.80 -9.58 -19.74
C GLY A 32 -3.28 -10.61 -18.72
N ALA A 33 -1.98 -10.94 -18.76
CA ALA A 33 -1.40 -11.91 -17.84
C ALA A 33 -1.46 -11.39 -16.40
N VAL A 34 -1.83 -12.28 -15.47
CA VAL A 34 -1.94 -11.98 -14.03
C VAL A 34 -0.86 -12.75 -13.28
N ASP A 35 -0.05 -12.05 -12.49
CA ASP A 35 0.95 -12.63 -11.59
C ASP A 35 0.77 -12.14 -10.15
N VAL A 36 1.39 -12.86 -9.22
CA VAL A 36 1.49 -12.42 -7.82
C VAL A 36 2.67 -11.47 -7.72
N PHE A 37 2.37 -10.20 -7.45
CA PHE A 37 3.39 -9.17 -7.32
C PHE A 37 4.06 -9.22 -5.95
N ALA A 38 3.27 -9.42 -4.89
CA ALA A 38 3.75 -9.64 -3.54
C ALA A 38 2.76 -10.48 -2.73
N GLY A 39 3.28 -11.27 -1.80
CA GLY A 39 2.49 -12.06 -0.86
C GLY A 39 2.48 -13.55 -1.16
N SER A 40 2.30 -14.36 -0.11
CA SER A 40 1.92 -15.77 -0.24
C SER A 40 0.39 -15.88 -0.27
N CYS A 41 -0.21 -15.89 -1.46
CA CYS A 41 -1.67 -15.86 -1.60
C CYS A 41 -2.34 -17.02 -0.83
N GLY A 42 -3.41 -16.70 -0.11
CA GLY A 42 -4.16 -17.62 0.76
C GLY A 42 -3.62 -17.72 2.18
N VAL A 43 -2.48 -17.08 2.48
CA VAL A 43 -1.89 -17.07 3.82
C VAL A 43 -1.97 -15.66 4.40
N ALA A 44 -2.90 -15.48 5.35
CA ALA A 44 -2.98 -14.25 6.12
C ALA A 44 -1.82 -14.14 7.11
N GLY A 45 -1.27 -12.95 7.28
CA GLY A 45 -0.26 -12.69 8.31
C GLY A 45 0.37 -11.31 8.17
N TYR A 46 1.39 -11.05 8.99
CA TYR A 46 2.12 -9.77 8.98
C TYR A 46 3.63 -10.04 8.93
N MET A 47 4.21 -9.96 7.74
CA MET A 47 5.64 -10.18 7.55
C MET A 47 6.18 -9.33 6.39
N ASP A 48 7.12 -8.45 6.71
CA ASP A 48 7.94 -7.67 5.77
C ASP A 48 9.08 -8.53 5.18
N GLY A 49 9.86 -7.96 4.25
CA GLY A 49 10.99 -8.62 3.59
C GLY A 49 10.78 -8.81 2.10
N ALA A 50 11.23 -9.93 1.52
CA ALA A 50 11.08 -10.15 0.09
C ALA A 50 9.59 -10.22 -0.33
N ALA A 51 9.22 -9.56 -1.42
CA ALA A 51 7.86 -9.50 -1.93
C ALA A 51 7.24 -10.88 -2.11
N ALA A 52 8.00 -11.85 -2.64
CA ALA A 52 7.57 -13.22 -2.87
C ALA A 52 7.24 -14.00 -1.58
N SER A 53 7.80 -13.62 -0.43
CA SER A 53 7.58 -14.28 0.86
C SER A 53 6.84 -13.41 1.88
N SER A 54 6.57 -12.14 1.58
CA SER A 54 5.80 -11.25 2.45
C SER A 54 4.42 -11.84 2.79
N LEU A 55 3.86 -11.49 3.94
CA LEU A 55 2.51 -11.88 4.35
C LEU A 55 1.67 -10.63 4.56
N TRP A 56 0.42 -10.68 4.13
CA TRP A 56 -0.55 -9.59 4.20
C TRP A 56 -1.81 -10.09 4.90
N ASN A 57 -2.63 -9.19 5.41
CA ASN A 57 -3.90 -9.53 6.02
C ASN A 57 -5.00 -8.60 5.53
N GLY A 58 -5.71 -9.01 4.48
CA GLY A 58 -6.79 -8.23 3.91
C GLY A 58 -6.32 -6.89 3.34
N PRO A 59 -5.30 -6.83 2.46
CA PRO A 59 -4.89 -5.57 1.85
C PRO A 59 -6.07 -4.96 1.09
N SER A 60 -6.47 -3.74 1.43
CA SER A 60 -7.72 -3.16 0.89
C SER A 60 -7.53 -2.01 -0.08
N GLY A 61 -6.63 -1.07 0.23
CA GLY A 61 -6.37 0.13 -0.57
C GLY A 61 -5.00 0.07 -1.22
N ILE A 62 -4.85 0.63 -2.42
CA ILE A 62 -3.60 0.59 -3.16
C ILE A 62 -3.36 1.88 -3.94
N ALA A 63 -2.13 2.39 -3.90
CA ALA A 63 -1.69 3.54 -4.68
C ALA A 63 -0.27 3.29 -5.19
N VAL A 64 0.11 3.95 -6.29
CA VAL A 64 1.47 3.86 -6.83
C VAL A 64 2.02 5.25 -7.10
N ASP A 65 3.27 5.49 -6.73
CA ASP A 65 3.93 6.76 -7.04
C ASP A 65 4.59 6.77 -8.42
N TYR A 66 5.18 7.91 -8.78
CA TYR A 66 5.85 8.11 -10.06
C TYR A 66 7.07 7.19 -10.25
N TYR A 67 7.75 6.83 -9.16
CA TYR A 67 8.92 5.95 -9.16
C TYR A 67 8.54 4.47 -9.25
N GLY A 68 7.26 4.14 -9.07
CA GLY A 68 6.74 2.79 -9.11
C GLY A 68 6.70 2.09 -7.75
N VAL A 69 6.89 2.83 -6.65
CA VAL A 69 6.67 2.30 -5.31
C VAL A 69 5.17 2.15 -5.10
N VAL A 70 4.75 0.95 -4.69
CA VAL A 70 3.34 0.61 -4.46
C VAL A 70 3.05 0.71 -2.97
N TYR A 71 2.11 1.56 -2.59
CA TYR A 71 1.63 1.72 -1.21
C TYR A 71 0.34 0.94 -1.06
N VAL A 72 0.21 0.22 0.05
CA VAL A 72 -0.90 -0.69 0.29
C VAL A 72 -1.37 -0.51 1.74
N SER A 73 -2.66 -0.33 1.93
CA SER A 73 -3.29 -0.46 3.24
C SER A 73 -3.45 -1.94 3.55
N ASP A 74 -2.67 -2.44 4.50
CA ASP A 74 -2.75 -3.80 5.01
C ASP A 74 -3.75 -3.83 6.17
N THR A 75 -5.04 -3.80 5.82
CA THR A 75 -6.14 -3.39 6.70
C THR A 75 -6.24 -4.23 7.96
N GLY A 76 -6.17 -5.55 7.83
CA GLY A 76 -6.21 -6.49 8.95
C GLY A 76 -4.94 -6.47 9.81
N ASN A 77 -3.88 -5.83 9.34
CA ASN A 77 -2.65 -5.59 10.10
C ASN A 77 -2.55 -4.14 10.61
N HIS A 78 -3.60 -3.32 10.45
CA HIS A 78 -3.64 -1.95 10.95
C HIS A 78 -2.40 -1.13 10.53
N ALA A 79 -1.92 -1.34 9.30
CA ALA A 79 -0.68 -0.76 8.80
C ALA A 79 -0.84 -0.28 7.35
N VAL A 80 -0.03 0.69 6.97
CA VAL A 80 0.25 0.99 5.57
C VAL A 80 1.66 0.53 5.28
N ARG A 81 1.82 -0.25 4.22
CA ARG A 81 3.08 -0.87 3.83
C ARG A 81 3.40 -0.48 2.40
N LYS A 82 4.67 -0.53 2.03
CA LYS A 82 5.13 -0.21 0.69
C LYS A 82 5.89 -1.36 0.07
N ILE A 83 5.81 -1.47 -1.24
CA ILE A 83 6.56 -2.39 -2.09
C ILE A 83 7.47 -1.54 -2.98
N ASP A 84 8.77 -1.68 -2.77
CA ASP A 84 9.81 -1.00 -3.54
C ASP A 84 10.67 -2.07 -4.24
N GLY A 85 10.49 -2.19 -5.55
CA GLY A 85 11.05 -3.29 -6.34
C GLY A 85 10.55 -4.65 -5.85
N THR A 86 11.45 -5.41 -5.22
CA THR A 86 11.19 -6.75 -4.68
C THR A 86 11.12 -6.78 -3.16
N THR A 87 11.08 -5.63 -2.49
CA THR A 87 11.11 -5.53 -1.03
C THR A 87 9.81 -4.91 -0.50
N VAL A 88 9.28 -5.48 0.57
CA VAL A 88 8.14 -4.99 1.33
C VAL A 88 8.62 -4.48 2.68
N SER A 89 8.17 -3.29 3.05
CA SER A 89 8.44 -2.68 4.36
C SER A 89 7.21 -1.95 4.89
N THR A 90 7.02 -1.96 6.20
CA THR A 90 6.01 -1.16 6.87
C THR A 90 6.38 0.32 6.83
N LEU A 91 5.47 1.14 6.30
CA LEU A 91 5.61 2.59 6.26
C LEU A 91 5.10 3.23 7.54
N VAL A 92 3.94 2.78 8.03
CA VAL A 92 3.35 3.20 9.31
C VAL A 92 2.40 2.12 9.84
N GLY A 93 2.17 2.12 11.15
CA GLY A 93 1.41 1.09 11.86
C GLY A 93 2.32 0.08 12.55
N THR A 94 1.74 -0.67 13.49
CA THR A 94 2.48 -1.56 14.38
C THR A 94 1.96 -3.00 14.36
N GLY A 95 1.02 -3.33 13.46
CA GLY A 95 0.31 -4.61 13.48
C GLY A 95 -0.91 -4.63 14.43
N SER A 96 -1.08 -3.60 15.27
CA SER A 96 -2.17 -3.50 16.24
C SER A 96 -3.02 -2.24 16.01
N PRO A 97 -4.33 -2.27 16.28
CA PRO A 97 -5.18 -1.10 16.14
C PRO A 97 -4.82 -0.02 17.17
N GLY A 98 -4.84 1.24 16.75
CA GLY A 98 -4.67 2.39 17.64
C GLY A 98 -4.94 3.71 16.93
N ASN A 99 -4.83 4.82 17.65
CA ASN A 99 -5.10 6.17 17.15
C ASN A 99 -4.03 7.16 17.67
N VAL A 100 -2.78 6.94 17.27
CA VAL A 100 -1.62 7.72 17.70
C VAL A 100 -0.92 8.25 16.46
N ASP A 101 -0.75 9.56 16.41
CA ASP A 101 0.06 10.21 15.38
C ASP A 101 1.54 10.27 15.81
N GLY A 102 2.44 10.41 14.83
CA GLY A 102 3.88 10.54 15.09
C GLY A 102 4.74 10.09 13.91
N ILE A 103 6.05 10.37 14.00
CA ILE A 103 7.04 9.91 13.01
C ILE A 103 7.40 8.43 13.26
N GLN A 104 7.41 8.02 14.52
CA GLN A 104 7.70 6.66 14.95
C GLN A 104 6.57 6.17 15.85
N GLY A 105 6.16 4.92 15.68
CA GLY A 105 5.12 4.30 16.51
C GLY A 105 3.72 4.85 16.28
N ALA A 106 3.47 5.59 15.19
CA ALA A 106 2.11 5.95 14.81
C ALA A 106 1.30 4.69 14.51
N THR A 107 0.07 4.66 15.02
CA THR A 107 -0.84 3.51 14.93
C THR A 107 -2.06 3.89 14.13
N LEU A 108 -2.55 2.95 13.32
CA LEU A 108 -3.78 3.08 12.55
C LEU A 108 -4.82 2.08 13.08
N ASN A 109 -6.05 2.17 12.61
CA ASN A 109 -7.10 1.21 12.90
C ASN A 109 -7.86 0.88 11.62
N SER A 110 -7.51 -0.23 10.99
CA SER A 110 -8.16 -0.72 9.77
C SER A 110 -8.10 0.30 8.64
N PRO A 111 -6.89 0.72 8.23
CA PRO A 111 -6.74 1.66 7.12
C PRO A 111 -7.33 1.07 5.83
N GLY A 112 -8.03 1.92 5.10
CA GLY A 112 -8.80 1.59 3.90
C GLY A 112 -8.18 2.22 2.66
N GLY A 113 -8.98 3.02 1.94
CA GLY A 113 -8.56 3.69 0.71
C GLY A 113 -7.32 4.57 0.88
N LEU A 114 -6.53 4.62 -0.19
CA LEU A 114 -5.31 5.42 -0.28
C LEU A 114 -5.43 6.44 -1.42
N ALA A 115 -4.91 7.65 -1.20
CA ALA A 115 -4.74 8.63 -2.26
C ALA A 115 -3.37 9.29 -2.14
N ILE A 116 -2.60 9.28 -3.22
CA ILE A 116 -1.27 9.88 -3.25
C ILE A 116 -1.30 11.23 -3.95
N ASN A 117 -0.71 12.25 -3.33
CA ASN A 117 -0.35 13.47 -4.03
C ASN A 117 0.94 13.21 -4.80
N ALA A 118 0.79 12.67 -6.01
CA ALA A 118 1.91 12.47 -6.92
C ALA A 118 2.43 13.83 -7.36
N GLN A 119 3.57 14.26 -6.83
CA GLN A 119 4.26 15.40 -7.41
C GLN A 119 4.72 15.04 -8.81
N LEU A 120 4.26 15.82 -9.78
CA LEU A 120 4.78 15.76 -11.14
C LEU A 120 6.23 16.31 -11.14
N PRO A 121 7.14 15.75 -11.97
CA PRO A 121 8.54 16.16 -12.03
C PRO A 121 8.79 17.65 -12.28
N TRP A 122 7.80 18.41 -12.76
CA TRP A 122 7.93 19.85 -13.04
C TRP A 122 7.70 20.75 -11.81
N LYS A 123 7.32 20.19 -10.65
CA LYS A 123 7.11 20.94 -9.41
C LYS A 123 8.24 20.65 -8.40
N THR A 124 9.48 20.91 -8.80
CA THR A 124 10.70 20.73 -7.99
C THR A 124 10.87 21.89 -7.00
N SER A 125 10.09 21.91 -5.92
CA SER A 125 10.54 22.62 -4.72
C SER A 125 11.46 21.71 -3.90
N PRO A 126 12.61 22.14 -3.38
CA PRO A 126 13.40 21.34 -2.44
C PRO A 126 12.68 21.05 -1.10
N THR A 127 11.49 21.63 -0.88
CA THR A 127 10.57 21.35 0.25
C THR A 127 9.36 20.47 -0.14
N SER A 128 9.45 19.82 -1.29
CA SER A 128 8.41 19.00 -1.90
C SER A 128 8.18 17.71 -1.12
N TYR A 129 7.26 17.77 -0.17
CA TYR A 129 6.75 16.58 0.50
C TYR A 129 5.76 15.85 -0.40
N PHE A 130 5.96 14.56 -0.60
CA PHE A 130 4.90 13.72 -1.12
C PHE A 130 4.02 13.25 0.03
N GLY A 131 2.71 13.35 -0.17
CA GLY A 131 1.71 13.03 0.84
C GLY A 131 0.91 11.80 0.41
N LEU A 132 0.81 10.83 1.30
CA LEU A 132 -0.15 9.73 1.19
C LEU A 132 -1.29 9.97 2.17
N TYR A 133 -2.47 10.20 1.63
CA TYR A 133 -3.70 10.28 2.40
C TYR A 133 -4.25 8.88 2.62
N VAL A 134 -4.61 8.57 3.85
CA VAL A 134 -5.12 7.26 4.27
C VAL A 134 -6.48 7.45 4.91
N ALA A 135 -7.48 6.72 4.43
CA ALA A 135 -8.73 6.59 5.17
C ALA A 135 -8.50 5.64 6.35
N ASP A 136 -8.33 6.17 7.55
CA ASP A 136 -8.14 5.37 8.76
C ASP A 136 -9.52 4.98 9.33
N THR A 137 -10.15 4.03 8.65
CA THR A 137 -11.61 3.80 8.72
C THR A 137 -12.09 3.45 10.12
N GLY A 138 -11.34 2.65 10.87
CA GLY A 138 -11.66 2.30 12.26
C GLY A 138 -11.55 3.49 13.22
N ASN A 139 -10.81 4.53 12.85
CA ASN A 139 -10.71 5.79 13.60
C ASN A 139 -11.57 6.93 13.00
N GLN A 140 -12.33 6.65 11.94
CA GLN A 140 -13.25 7.60 11.30
C GLN A 140 -12.57 8.92 10.86
N CYS A 141 -11.29 8.85 10.47
CA CYS A 141 -10.53 10.02 10.08
C CYS A 141 -9.73 9.79 8.79
N ILE A 142 -9.27 10.88 8.18
CA ILE A 142 -8.25 10.86 7.14
C ILE A 142 -6.92 11.20 7.79
N ARG A 143 -5.89 10.38 7.55
CA ARG A 143 -4.51 10.65 7.95
C ARG A 143 -3.73 11.17 6.76
N LEU A 144 -2.71 11.98 7.05
CA LEU A 144 -1.68 12.35 6.08
C LEU A 144 -0.34 11.75 6.54
N ILE A 145 0.25 10.91 5.70
CA ILE A 145 1.62 10.46 5.86
C ILE A 145 2.50 11.33 4.98
N THR A 146 3.31 12.16 5.62
CA THR A 146 4.29 13.01 4.96
C THR A 146 5.60 12.26 4.84
N MET A 147 6.08 12.05 3.62
CA MET A 147 7.32 11.34 3.35
C MET A 147 8.37 12.29 2.79
N ARG A 148 9.62 12.06 3.18
CA ARG A 148 10.80 12.87 2.82
C ARG A 148 11.70 12.11 1.87
#